data_AF-A0A0J6FWN3-F1
#
_entry.id   AF-A0A0J6FWN3-F1
#
_cell.length_a   1.000
_cell.length_b   1.000
_cell.length_c   1.000
_cell.angle_alpha   90.00
_cell.angle_beta   90.00
_cell.angle_gamma   90.00
#
_symmetry.space_group_name_H-M   'P 1'
#
loop_
_entity.id
_entity.type
_entity.pdbx_description
1 polymer ?
#
loop_
_entity_poly.entity_id
_entity_poly.type
_entity_poly.pdbx_seq_one_letter_code
_entity_poly.pdbx_strand_id
1 'polypeptide(L)'
;MNLDDIWTPFLTQLAKSTAVSTVSKKKITGIPFLYFTVNTGIGKATIETLIKVEAAKVMKGKRLQMDYSFVREDQSLMVYRVRFLVPQEKMFCCGNLCPDCIRFRE
;
A
#
# COMPACT_ATOMS: atom_id res chain seq x y z
N MET A 1 -4.35 -15.04 -0.25
CA MET A 1 -3.54 -14.15 -1.11
C MET A 1 -2.35 -13.67 -0.29
N ASN A 2 -1.13 -13.89 -0.75
CA ASN A 2 0.05 -13.41 -0.05
C ASN A 2 0.23 -11.91 -0.36
N LEU A 3 0.39 -11.08 0.66
CA LEU A 3 0.62 -9.64 0.46
C LEU A 3 1.99 -9.36 -0.18
N ASP A 4 2.93 -10.30 -0.10
CA ASP A 4 4.21 -10.20 -0.79
C ASP A 4 4.06 -10.17 -2.31
N ASP A 5 3.00 -10.80 -2.85
CA ASP A 5 2.63 -10.76 -4.27
C ASP A 5 2.16 -9.36 -4.72
N ILE A 6 1.85 -8.48 -3.77
CA ILE A 6 1.49 -7.07 -4.03
C ILE A 6 2.72 -6.19 -3.88
N TRP A 7 3.51 -6.41 -2.83
CA TRP A 7 4.65 -5.56 -2.52
C TRP A 7 5.73 -5.59 -3.59
N THR A 8 6.03 -6.77 -4.14
CA THR A 8 7.07 -6.91 -5.16
C THR A 8 6.76 -6.08 -6.41
N PRO A 9 5.62 -6.28 -7.11
CA PRO A 9 5.31 -5.47 -8.30
C PRO A 9 5.14 -3.99 -7.96
N PHE A 10 4.61 -3.66 -6.78
CA PHE A 10 4.46 -2.26 -6.36
C PHE A 10 5.80 -1.55 -6.23
N LEU A 11 6.76 -2.14 -5.52
CA LEU A 11 8.11 -1.58 -5.37
C LEU A 11 8.85 -1.50 -6.71
N THR A 12 8.70 -2.51 -7.56
CA THR A 12 9.28 -2.49 -8.91
C THR A 12 8.74 -1.34 -9.75
N GLN A 13 7.44 -1.05 -9.69
CA GLN A 13 6.88 0.08 -10.47
C GLN A 13 7.28 1.43 -9.88
N LEU A 14 7.31 1.57 -8.55
CA LEU A 14 7.81 2.79 -7.90
C LEU A 14 9.25 3.09 -8.30
N ALA A 15 10.11 2.05 -8.36
CA ALA A 15 11.52 2.19 -8.73
C ALA A 15 11.74 2.59 -10.20
N LYS A 16 10.76 2.38 -11.09
CA LYS A 16 10.83 2.78 -12.50
C LYS A 16 10.47 4.25 -12.74
N SER A 17 9.93 4.94 -11.74
CA SER A 17 9.54 6.33 -11.87
C SER A 17 10.77 7.24 -11.96
N THR A 18 10.74 8.21 -12.87
CA THR A 18 11.75 9.27 -12.97
C THR A 18 11.70 10.27 -11.80
N ALA A 19 10.67 10.21 -10.95
CA ALA A 19 10.54 11.08 -9.78
C ALA A 19 11.45 10.66 -8.60
N VAL A 20 11.90 9.41 -8.58
CA VAL A 20 12.66 8.84 -7.45
C VAL A 20 13.97 8.24 -7.94
N SER A 21 15.06 8.47 -7.22
CA SER A 21 16.34 7.81 -7.49
C SER A 21 16.35 6.42 -6.89
N THR A 22 15.81 6.27 -5.67
CA THR A 22 15.68 4.96 -5.02
C THR A 22 14.40 4.87 -4.20
N VAL A 23 13.88 3.65 -4.08
CA VAL A 23 12.78 3.30 -3.18
C VAL A 23 13.16 2.06 -2.40
N SER A 24 12.93 2.08 -1.08
CA SER A 24 13.13 0.91 -0.23
C SER A 24 12.00 0.72 0.76
N LYS A 25 11.70 -0.54 1.10
CA LYS A 25 10.72 -0.91 2.11
C LYS A 25 11.44 -1.39 3.36
N LYS A 26 11.13 -0.82 4.52
CA LYS A 26 11.54 -1.36 5.82
C LYS A 26 10.30 -1.70 6.64
N LYS A 27 10.35 -2.83 7.35
CA LYS A 27 9.30 -3.24 8.28
C LYS A 27 9.78 -2.97 9.70
N ILE A 28 9.07 -2.09 10.41
CA ILE A 28 9.38 -1.73 11.80
C ILE A 28 8.15 -2.10 12.62
N THR A 29 8.32 -2.95 13.65
CA THR A 29 7.24 -3.44 14.53
C THR A 29 6.00 -3.93 13.76
N GLY A 30 6.20 -4.67 12.66
CA GLY A 30 5.09 -5.18 11.83
C GLY A 30 4.58 -4.21 10.76
N ILE A 31 4.98 -2.93 10.81
CA ILE A 31 4.45 -1.86 9.97
C ILE A 31 5.39 -1.60 8.78
N PRO A 32 4.88 -1.56 7.53
CA PRO A 32 5.70 -1.23 6.37
C PRO A 32 5.89 0.29 6.24
N PHE A 33 7.14 0.69 6.07
CA PHE A 33 7.56 2.04 5.75
C PHE A 33 8.29 2.05 4.41
N LEU A 34 7.92 3.01 3.56
CA LEU A 34 8.60 3.31 2.32
C LEU A 34 9.51 4.50 2.51
N TYR A 35 10.75 4.35 2.07
CA TYR A 35 11.76 5.39 2.02
C TYR A 35 12.02 5.70 0.56
N PHE A 36 11.77 6.94 0.17
CA PHE A 36 12.03 7.45 -1.17
C PHE A 36 13.19 8.43 -1.11
N THR A 37 14.22 8.18 -1.91
CA THR A 37 15.16 9.24 -2.29
C THR A 37 14.62 9.89 -3.54
N VAL A 38 14.17 11.14 -3.44
CA VAL A 38 13.54 11.88 -4.53
C VAL A 38 14.55 12.72 -5.28
N ASN A 39 14.30 12.94 -6.58
CA ASN A 39 15.12 13.84 -7.39
C ASN A 39 14.82 15.31 -7.04
N THR A 40 15.73 16.21 -7.40
CA THR A 40 15.61 17.66 -7.13
C THR A 40 14.31 18.23 -7.71
N GLY A 41 13.57 19.02 -6.92
CA GLY A 41 12.32 19.65 -7.34
C GLY A 41 11.09 18.75 -7.25
N ILE A 42 11.23 17.51 -6.79
CA ILE A 42 10.10 16.61 -6.56
C ILE A 42 9.51 16.85 -5.17
N GLY A 43 8.28 17.38 -5.16
CA GLY A 43 7.54 17.62 -3.93
C GLY A 43 6.72 16.41 -3.48
N LYS A 44 6.24 16.50 -2.23
CA LYS A 44 5.38 15.51 -1.58
C LYS A 44 4.16 15.10 -2.44
N ALA A 45 3.47 16.07 -3.05
CA ALA A 45 2.27 15.80 -3.86
C ALA A 45 2.55 14.85 -5.04
N THR A 46 3.72 14.97 -5.66
CA THR A 46 4.14 14.09 -6.77
C THR A 46 4.35 12.66 -6.28
N ILE A 47 5.00 12.48 -5.12
CA ILE A 47 5.23 11.17 -4.53
C ILE A 47 3.92 10.54 -4.05
N GLU A 48 3.03 11.31 -3.44
CA GLU A 48 1.71 10.81 -3.04
C GLU A 48 0.88 10.37 -4.25
N THR A 49 0.94 11.12 -5.35
CA THR A 49 0.29 10.75 -6.61
C THR A 49 0.88 9.46 -7.17
N LEU A 50 2.21 9.35 -7.18
CA LEU A 50 2.91 8.14 -7.61
C LEU A 50 2.50 6.91 -6.77
N ILE A 51 2.48 7.04 -5.44
CA ILE A 51 2.03 5.97 -4.52
C ILE A 51 0.61 5.54 -4.87
N LYS A 52 -0.34 6.49 -5.01
CA LYS A 52 -1.73 6.19 -5.34
C LYS A 52 -1.89 5.47 -6.68
N VAL A 53 -1.26 5.99 -7.72
CA VAL A 53 -1.38 5.45 -9.08
C VAL A 53 -0.81 4.04 -9.16
N GLU A 54 0.40 3.83 -8.63
CA GLU A 54 1.03 2.50 -8.70
C GLU A 54 0.33 1.50 -7.77
N ALA A 55 -0.17 1.95 -6.62
CA ALA A 55 -0.97 1.10 -5.73
C ALA A 55 -2.27 0.65 -6.40
N ALA A 56 -2.98 1.57 -7.06
CA ALA A 56 -4.21 1.25 -7.77
C ALA A 56 -3.98 0.20 -8.87
N LYS A 57 -2.85 0.27 -9.59
CA LYS A 57 -2.50 -0.72 -10.62
C LYS A 57 -2.29 -2.11 -10.04
N VAL A 58 -1.54 -2.25 -8.95
CA VAL A 58 -1.25 -3.57 -8.34
C VAL A 58 -2.44 -4.14 -7.57
N MET A 59 -3.34 -3.28 -7.08
CA MET A 59 -4.58 -3.69 -6.43
C MET A 59 -5.70 -4.00 -7.42
N LYS A 60 -5.57 -3.65 -8.71
CA LYS A 60 -6.62 -3.87 -9.72
C LYS A 60 -7.02 -5.35 -9.77
N GLY A 61 -8.33 -5.60 -9.68
CA GLY A 61 -8.89 -6.95 -9.64
C GLY A 61 -8.75 -7.68 -8.31
N LYS A 62 -8.18 -7.04 -7.28
CA LYS A 62 -8.01 -7.58 -5.93
C LYS A 62 -8.90 -6.81 -4.96
N ARG A 63 -9.54 -7.52 -4.04
CA ARG A 63 -10.26 -6.88 -2.93
C ARG A 63 -9.22 -6.45 -1.90
N LEU A 64 -8.63 -5.28 -2.11
CA LEU A 64 -7.64 -4.66 -1.23
C LEU A 64 -7.98 -3.18 -1.04
N GLN A 65 -7.64 -2.66 0.14
CA GLN A 65 -7.58 -1.23 0.40
C GLN A 65 -6.13 -0.84 0.69
N MET A 66 -5.76 0.39 0.36
CA MET A 66 -4.47 0.95 0.76
C MET A 66 -4.70 2.05 1.79
N ASP A 67 -4.00 1.96 2.91
CA ASP A 67 -3.80 3.05 3.86
C ASP A 67 -2.38 3.58 3.70
N TYR A 68 -2.22 4.89 3.57
CA TYR A 68 -0.91 5.51 3.50
C TYR A 68 -0.91 6.84 4.26
N SER A 69 0.22 7.15 4.89
CA SER A 69 0.41 8.41 5.60
C SER A 69 1.85 8.89 5.50
N PHE A 70 2.03 10.18 5.26
CA PHE A 70 3.33 10.82 5.36
C PHE A 70 3.86 10.75 6.80
N VAL A 71 5.15 10.46 6.96
CA VAL A 71 5.79 10.33 8.28
C VAL A 71 6.77 11.47 8.50
N ARG A 72 7.71 11.68 7.58
CA ARG A 72 8.72 12.74 7.65
C ARG A 72 9.42 12.94 6.31
N GLU A 73 10.10 14.07 6.19
CA GLU A 73 11.05 14.34 5.13
C GLU A 73 12.35 14.90 5.70
N ASP A 74 13.46 14.68 5.00
CA ASP A 74 14.78 15.25 5.28
C ASP A 74 15.55 15.38 3.96
N GLN A 75 15.75 16.62 3.50
CA GLN A 75 16.37 16.93 2.21
C GLN A 75 15.68 16.19 1.04
N SER A 76 16.34 15.18 0.46
CA SER A 76 15.82 14.34 -0.63
C SER A 76 15.14 13.06 -0.13
N LEU A 77 15.11 12.80 1.17
CA LEU A 77 14.49 11.61 1.74
C LEU A 77 13.05 11.91 2.15
N MET A 78 12.09 11.15 1.63
CA MET A 78 10.70 11.17 2.08
C MET A 78 10.29 9.80 2.61
N VAL A 79 9.63 9.77 3.77
CA VAL A 79 9.21 8.55 4.44
C VAL A 79 7.70 8.49 4.56
N TYR A 80 7.13 7.37 4.13
CA TYR A 80 5.69 7.10 4.19
C TYR A 80 5.45 5.78 4.90
N ARG A 81 4.39 5.73 5.71
CA ARG A 81 3.79 4.49 6.17
C ARG A 81 2.82 4.03 5.09
N VAL A 82 2.89 2.78 4.64
CA VAL A 82 1.98 2.24 3.63
C VAL A 82 1.53 0.85 4.04
N ARG A 83 0.23 0.58 3.98
CA ARG A 83 -0.37 -0.72 4.31
C ARG A 83 -1.36 -1.12 3.22
N PHE A 84 -1.26 -2.36 2.77
CA PHE A 84 -2.33 -3.02 2.02
C PHE A 84 -3.17 -3.83 3.01
N LEU A 85 -4.46 -3.56 3.02
CA LEU A 85 -5.44 -4.12 3.93
C LEU A 85 -6.37 -5.06 3.14
N VAL A 86 -6.55 -6.26 3.66
CA VAL A 86 -7.60 -7.17 3.19
C VAL A 86 -8.93 -6.77 3.83
N PRO A 87 -10.07 -6.93 3.13
CA PRO A 87 -11.38 -6.70 3.70
C PRO A 87 -11.53 -7.50 5.00
N GLN A 88 -11.97 -6.81 6.06
CA GLN A 88 -12.35 -7.44 7.32
C GLN A 88 -13.77 -7.98 7.18
N GLU A 89 -13.98 -8.89 6.24
CA GLU A 89 -15.22 -9.67 6.19
C GLU A 89 -15.11 -10.81 7.19
N LYS A 90 -16.17 -11.01 7.98
CA LYS A 90 -16.26 -12.12 8.93
C LYS A 90 -16.26 -13.43 8.15
N MET A 91 -15.08 -14.03 7.98
CA MET A 91 -14.90 -15.25 7.19
C MET A 91 -15.34 -16.52 7.91
N PHE A 92 -15.83 -16.42 9.16
CA PHE A 92 -16.36 -17.55 9.91
C PHE A 92 -17.85 -17.38 10.18
N CYS A 93 -18.61 -18.44 9.91
CA CYS A 93 -19.99 -18.53 10.37
C CYS A 93 -19.97 -18.79 11.88
N CYS A 94 -20.48 -17.83 12.67
CA CYS A 94 -20.60 -17.97 14.12
C CYS A 94 -21.86 -18.75 14.57
N GLY A 95 -22.67 -19.28 13.65
CA GLY A 95 -23.88 -20.04 13.96
C GLY A 95 -25.09 -19.22 14.44
N ASN A 96 -24.91 -17.94 14.76
CA ASN A 96 -25.95 -17.09 15.36
C ASN A 96 -26.97 -16.46 14.38
N LEU A 97 -27.20 -17.05 13.19
CA LEU A 97 -28.21 -16.57 12.21
C LEU A 97 -28.18 -15.05 11.96
N CYS A 98 -26.97 -14.48 11.81
CA CYS A 98 -26.83 -13.04 11.62
C CYS A 98 -27.39 -12.60 10.26
N PRO A 99 -28.01 -11.41 10.14
CA PRO A 99 -28.53 -10.89 8.88
C PRO A 99 -27.48 -10.82 7.76
N ASP A 100 -26.21 -10.60 8.13
CA ASP A 100 -25.06 -10.50 7.20
C ASP A 100 -24.25 -11.81 7.07
N CYS A 101 -24.90 -12.96 7.18
CA CYS A 101 -24.17 -14.23 7.11
C CYS A 101 -23.73 -14.56 5.67
N ILE A 102 -22.42 -14.80 5.49
CA ILE A 102 -21.80 -15.08 4.19
C ILE A 102 -22.35 -16.33 3.48
N ARG A 103 -23.01 -17.24 4.20
CA ARG A 103 -23.68 -18.41 3.61
C ARG A 103 -25.01 -18.07 2.90
N PHE A 104 -25.57 -16.89 3.11
CA PHE A 104 -26.81 -16.44 2.45
C PHE A 104 -26.57 -15.57 1.22
N ARG A 105 -25.31 -15.33 0.84
CA ARG A 105 -25.00 -14.69 -0.45
C ARG A 105 -24.97 -15.81 -1.51
N GLU A 106 -26.03 -15.91 -2.30
CA GLU A 106 -26.11 -16.75 -3.51
C GLU A 106 -25.11 -16.28 -4.59
#